data_AF-A0A1X1XBY2-F1
#
_entry.id   AF-A0A1X1XBY2-F1
#
_cell.length_a   1.000
_cell.length_b   1.000
_cell.length_c   1.000
_cell.angle_alpha   90.00
_cell.angle_beta   90.00
_cell.angle_gamma   90.00
#
_symmetry.space_group_name_H-M   'P 1'
#
loop_
_entity.id
_entity.type
_entity.pdbx_description
1 polymer ?
#
loop_
_entity_poly.entity_id
_entity_poly.type
_entity_poly.pdbx_seq_one_letter_code
_entity_poly.pdbx_strand_id
1 'polypeptide(L)' 'MIEIRMPKPGDAITEAELIRLHVADGDRVDEGDPLYQIATDKVEMDIEAPAAGVVAWKVKAGNTYDVGDLLAVIDDQ' A
#
# COMPACT_ATOMS: atom_id res chain seq x y z
N MET A 1 11.17 9.77 -3.40
CA MET A 1 10.95 8.32 -3.56
C MET A 1 10.93 7.58 -2.22
N ILE A 2 9.74 7.36 -1.66
CA ILE A 2 9.45 6.47 -0.55
C ILE A 2 8.90 5.17 -1.17
N GLU A 3 9.51 4.03 -0.86
CA GLU A 3 9.00 2.73 -1.31
C GLU A 3 7.95 2.21 -0.34
N ILE A 4 6.76 1.98 -0.87
CA ILE A 4 5.66 1.34 -0.17
C ILE A 4 5.75 -0.15 -0.46
N ARG A 5 6.18 -0.91 0.54
CA ARG A 5 6.24 -2.36 0.47
C ARG A 5 5.11 -2.95 1.28
N MET A 6 4.78 -4.20 0.96
CA MET A 6 3.82 -4.92 1.77
C MET A 6 4.32 -5.01 3.22
N PRO A 7 3.60 -4.43 4.19
CA PRO A 7 3.98 -4.56 5.59
C PRO A 7 3.83 -6.01 6.02
N LYS A 8 4.51 -6.39 7.10
CA LYS A 8 4.37 -7.70 7.74
C LYS A 8 3.41 -7.58 8.93
N PRO A 9 2.10 -7.82 8.77
CA PRO A 9 1.11 -7.62 9.83
C PRO A 9 1.22 -8.63 10.99
N GLY A 10 1.95 -9.74 10.80
CA GLY A 10 2.26 -10.66 11.89
C GLY A 10 3.40 -11.60 11.51
N ASP A 11 4.12 -12.12 12.51
CA ASP A 11 5.26 -13.03 12.31
C ASP A 11 4.95 -14.24 11.43
N ALA A 12 3.69 -14.69 11.44
CA ALA A 12 3.18 -15.84 10.69
C ALA A 12 2.41 -15.48 9.40
N ILE A 13 2.27 -14.20 9.06
CA ILE A 13 1.59 -13.79 7.82
C ILE A 13 2.66 -13.61 6.74
N THR A 14 2.51 -14.36 5.65
CA THR A 14 3.42 -14.35 4.49
C THR A 14 2.84 -13.61 3.30
N GLU A 15 1.55 -13.36 3.28
CA GLU A 15 0.82 -12.75 2.16
C GLU A 15 -0.33 -11.88 2.67
N ALA A 16 -0.73 -10.89 1.86
CA ALA A 16 -1.88 -10.04 2.14
C ALA A 16 -2.61 -9.69 0.85
N GLU A 17 -3.93 -9.51 0.97
CA GLU A 17 -4.80 -9.16 -0.15
C GLU A 17 -4.99 -7.65 -0.20
N LEU A 18 -4.72 -7.04 -1.35
CA LEU A 18 -5.00 -5.64 -1.58
C LEU A 18 -6.49 -5.47 -1.86
N ILE A 19 -7.30 -5.18 -0.83
CA ILE A 19 -8.76 -5.09 -0.99
C ILE A 19 -9.17 -3.86 -1.81
N ARG A 20 -8.52 -2.71 -1.57
CA ARG A 20 -8.91 -1.47 -2.25
C ARG A 20 -7.77 -0.47 -2.35
N LEU A 21 -7.72 0.22 -3.49
CA LEU A 21 -6.90 1.42 -3.68
C LEU A 21 -7.80 2.64 -3.51
N HIS A 22 -7.45 3.53 -2.60
CA HIS A 22 -8.13 4.82 -2.42
C HIS A 22 -7.59 5.87 -3.38
N VAL A 23 -6.35 5.69 -3.84
CA VAL A 23 -5.64 6.60 -4.73
C VAL A 23 -5.21 5.87 -6.01
N ALA A 24 -5.24 6.57 -7.14
CA ALA A 24 -4.91 5.98 -8.44
C ALA A 24 -3.39 6.01 -8.72
N ASP A 25 -2.97 5.33 -9.79
CA ASP A 25 -1.58 5.39 -10.26
C ASP A 25 -1.29 6.76 -10.88
N GLY A 26 -0.23 7.41 -10.38
CA GLY A 26 0.12 8.78 -10.72
C GLY A 26 -0.71 9.85 -9.99
N ASP A 27 -1.51 9.46 -8.99
CA ASP A 27 -2.33 10.41 -8.24
C ASP A 27 -1.52 11.10 -7.12
N ARG A 28 -1.93 12.33 -6.77
CA ARG A 28 -1.24 13.14 -5.76
C ARG A 28 -1.95 12.98 -4.42
N VAL A 29 -1.18 12.62 -3.40
CA VAL A 29 -1.64 12.37 -2.03
C VAL A 29 -0.92 13.31 -1.07
N ASP A 30 -1.53 13.59 0.08
CA ASP A 30 -0.95 14.38 1.15
C ASP A 30 -0.53 13.49 2.34
N GLU A 31 0.33 13.99 3.22
CA GLU A 31 0.71 13.25 4.43
C GLU A 31 -0.52 12.93 5.29
N GLY A 32 -0.72 11.65 5.60
CA GLY A 32 -1.88 11.15 6.34
C GLY A 32 -3.09 10.80 5.48
N ASP A 33 -3.05 10.99 4.15
CA ASP A 33 -4.16 10.59 3.28
C ASP A 33 -4.18 9.06 3.07
N PRO A 34 -5.36 8.41 3.09
CA PRO A 34 -5.46 6.96 2.91
C PRO A 34 -5.06 6.58 1.47
N LEU A 35 -4.02 5.76 1.34
CA LEU A 35 -3.52 5.30 0.04
C LEU A 35 -4.28 4.05 -0.41
N TYR A 36 -4.26 3.01 0.43
CA TYR A 36 -4.78 1.70 0.11
C TYR A 36 -5.12 0.92 1.36
N GLN A 37 -5.96 -0.08 1.17
CA GLN A 37 -6.43 -0.99 2.20
C GLN A 37 -5.96 -2.40 1.86
N ILE A 38 -5.45 -3.10 2.86
CA ILE A 38 -5.09 -4.52 2.77
C ILE A 38 -5.89 -5.33 3.78
N ALA A 39 -6.25 -6.55 3.38
CA ALA A 39 -6.88 -7.56 4.23
C ALA A 39 -5.91 -8.72 4.40
N THR A 40 -5.82 -9.20 5.62
CA THR A 40 -5.17 -10.47 5.95
C THR A 40 -6.16 -11.39 6.62
N ASP A 41 -5.77 -12.65 6.81
CA ASP A 41 -6.59 -13.73 7.40
C ASP A 41 -7.33 -13.32 8.69
N LYS A 42 -6.80 -12.36 9.46
CA LYS A 42 -7.38 -11.94 10.74
C LYS A 42 -7.63 -10.44 10.89
N VAL A 43 -6.99 -9.60 10.08
CA VAL A 43 -6.99 -8.15 10.29
C VAL A 43 -6.97 -7.41 8.96
N GLU A 44 -7.80 -6.37 8.86
CA GLU A 44 -7.77 -5.38 7.81
C GLU A 44 -6.96 -4.17 8.29
N MET A 45 -6.06 -3.67 7.44
CA MET A 45 -5.22 -2.52 7.74
C MET A 45 -5.29 -1.51 6.61
N ASP A 46 -5.50 -0.24 6.99
CA ASP A 46 -5.43 0.90 6.10
C ASP A 46 -4.02 1.48 6.15
N ILE A 47 -3.42 1.69 4.99
CA ILE A 47 -2.11 2.32 4.88
C ILE A 47 -2.30 3.75 4.42
N GLU A 48 -1.88 4.65 5.29
CA GLU A 48 -1.88 6.09 5.07
C GLU A 48 -0.56 6.53 4.45
N ALA A 49 -0.59 7.66 3.75
CA ALA A 49 0.58 8.23 3.13
C ALA A 49 1.57 8.74 4.18
N PRO A 50 2.81 8.24 4.21
CA PRO A 50 3.81 8.73 5.17
C PRO A 50 4.32 10.14 4.85
N ALA A 51 4.06 10.64 3.63
CA ALA A 51 4.39 11.99 3.18
C ALA A 51 3.49 12.37 2.00
N ALA A 52 3.39 13.67 1.73
CA ALA A 52 2.77 14.17 0.50
C ALA A 52 3.62 13.81 -0.73
N GLY A 53 2.98 13.52 -1.86
CA GLY A 53 3.70 13.17 -3.09
C GLY A 53 2.80 12.53 -4.15
N VAL A 54 3.42 12.01 -5.21
CA VAL A 54 2.77 11.28 -6.28
C VAL A 54 2.97 9.79 -6.09
N VAL A 55 1.87 9.03 -6.01
CA VAL A 55 1.92 7.58 -5.84
C VAL A 55 2.01 6.91 -7.20
N ALA A 56 2.99 6.02 -7.39
CA ALA A 56 3.05 5.12 -8.54
C ALA A 56 2.87 3.67 -8.08
N TRP A 57 1.74 3.08 -8.42
CA TRP A 57 1.38 1.70 -8.11
C TRP A 57 2.08 0.73 -9.06
N LYS A 58 2.67 -0.33 -8.50
CA LYS A 58 3.12 -1.51 -9.25
C LYS A 58 2.14 -2.67 -9.14
N VAL A 59 1.04 -2.47 -8.41
CA VAL A 59 0.06 -3.48 -8.02
C VAL A 59 -1.37 -3.05 -8.37
N LYS A 60 -2.33 -3.95 -8.17
CA LYS A 60 -3.76 -3.72 -8.45
C LYS A 60 -4.62 -4.22 -7.30
N ALA A 61 -5.71 -3.49 -7.01
CA ALA A 61 -6.72 -3.94 -6.06
C ALA A 61 -7.35 -5.26 -6.52
N GLY A 62 -7.71 -6.10 -5.55
CA GLY A 62 -8.28 -7.45 -5.74
C GLY A 62 -7.24 -8.54 -5.95
N ASN A 63 -5.95 -8.25 -5.72
CA ASN A 63 -4.86 -9.21 -5.86
C ASN A 63 -4.15 -9.45 -4.52
N THR A 64 -3.66 -10.67 -4.34
CA THR A 64 -2.80 -11.07 -3.23
C THR A 64 -1.33 -10.86 -3.59
N TYR A 65 -0.57 -10.32 -2.65
CA TYR A 65 0.87 -10.10 -2.77
C TYR A 65 1.60 -10.82 -1.63
N ASP A 66 2.91 -11.00 -1.76
CA ASP A 66 3.77 -11.52 -0.71
C ASP A 66 4.31 -10.41 0.19
N VAL A 67 4.58 -10.72 1.45
CA VAL A 67 5.19 -9.80 2.40
C VAL A 67 6.58 -9.39 1.93
N GLY A 68 6.84 -8.08 1.92
CA GLY A 68 8.08 -7.49 1.42
C GLY A 68 8.09 -7.16 -0.07
N ASP A 69 7.04 -7.52 -0.82
CA ASP A 69 6.91 -7.14 -2.22
C ASP A 69 6.67 -5.63 -2.37
N LEU A 70 7.14 -5.05 -3.47
CA LEU A 70 7.03 -3.62 -3.74
C LEU A 70 5.62 -3.31 -4.28
N LEU A 71 4.79 -2.70 -3.43
CA LEU A 71 3.43 -2.34 -3.81
C LEU A 71 3.41 -1.05 -4.63
N ALA A 72 4.05 0.00 -4.11
CA ALA A 72 4.07 1.32 -4.76
C ALA A 72 5.32 2.12 -4.40
N VAL A 73 5.50 3.25 -5.08
CA VAL A 73 6.51 4.26 -4.73
C VAL A 73 5.86 5.63 -4.70
N ILE A 74 6.15 6.41 -3.67
CA ILE A 74 5.69 7.80 -3.52
C ILE A 74 6.84 8.74 -3.83
N ASP A 75 6.62 9.72 -4.69
CA ASP A 75 7.62 10.71 -5.03
C ASP A 75 7.20 12.13 -4.62
N ASP A 76 8.03 12.78 -3.81
CA ASP A 76 7.83 14.14 -3.25
C ASP A 76 8.58 15.19 -4.09
N GLN A 77 8.60 15.04 -5.42
CA GLN A 77 9.32 15.98 -6.29
C GLN A 77 8.49 17.21 -6.66
#